data_AF-A0A5S4F1L2-F1
#
_entry.id   AF-A0A5S4F1L2-F1
#
_cell.length_a   1.000
_cell.length_b   1.000
_cell.length_c   1.000
_cell.angle_alpha   90.00
_cell.angle_beta   90.00
_cell.angle_gamma   90.00
#
_symmetry.space_group_name_H-M   'P 1'
#
loop_
_entity.id
_entity.type
_entity.pdbx_description
1 polymer ?
#
loop_
_entity_poly.entity_id
_entity_poly.type
_entity_poly.pdbx_seq_one_letter_code
_entity_poly.pdbx_strand_id
1 'polypeptide(L)'
;MTRIWSWTVGVGFVVVGVMRFMALPGLPGWETREPVHGVLHLVTGALWLAAAALRHGCHAGLATRWLGAFWLAVGVAGEAGWLDGVEALAFDDAVVHLVVGLGAVVVGWAPVGKRSPT
;
A
#
# COMPACT_ATOMS: atom_id res chain seq x y z
N MET A 1 15.26 -7.98 1.69
CA MET A 1 13.86 -8.19 2.11
C MET A 1 13.00 -6.98 1.76
N THR A 2 13.30 -5.79 2.30
CA THR A 2 12.61 -4.52 1.99
C THR A 2 12.39 -4.26 0.51
N ARG A 3 13.41 -4.45 -0.35
CA ARG A 3 13.27 -4.28 -1.81
C ARG A 3 12.23 -5.20 -2.45
N ILE A 4 12.24 -6.49 -2.12
CA ILE A 4 11.27 -7.45 -2.67
C ILE A 4 9.88 -7.11 -2.15
N TRP A 5 9.77 -6.80 -0.87
CA TRP A 5 8.52 -6.36 -0.26
C TRP A 5 7.95 -5.11 -0.95
N SER A 6 8.76 -4.07 -1.14
CA SER A 6 8.37 -2.86 -1.87
C SER A 6 7.93 -3.17 -3.31
N TRP A 7 8.57 -4.11 -4.00
CA TRP A 7 8.11 -4.59 -5.30
C TRP A 7 6.74 -5.27 -5.22
N THR A 8 6.58 -6.27 -4.35
CA THR A 8 5.35 -7.05 -4.21
C THR A 8 4.16 -6.16 -3.83
N VAL A 9 4.34 -5.33 -2.81
CA VAL A 9 3.31 -4.38 -2.35
C VAL A 9 3.04 -3.35 -3.43
N GLY A 10 4.07 -2.75 -4.02
CA GLY A 10 3.92 -1.77 -5.08
C GLY A 10 3.13 -2.28 -6.29
N VAL A 11 3.40 -3.50 -6.76
CA VAL A 11 2.63 -4.14 -7.84
C VAL A 11 1.18 -4.36 -7.41
N GLY A 12 0.95 -4.89 -6.21
CA GLY A 12 -0.41 -5.11 -5.69
C GLY A 12 -1.24 -3.82 -5.67
N PHE A 13 -0.67 -2.74 -5.14
CA PHE A 13 -1.28 -1.40 -5.13
C PHE A 13 -1.57 -0.88 -6.54
N VAL A 14 -0.67 -1.04 -7.50
CA VAL A 14 -0.93 -0.63 -8.89
C VAL A 14 -2.11 -1.42 -9.48
N VAL A 15 -2.15 -2.74 -9.28
CA VAL A 15 -3.25 -3.59 -9.77
C VAL A 15 -4.59 -3.17 -9.16
N VAL A 16 -4.65 -3.05 -7.83
CA VAL A 16 -5.85 -2.58 -7.12
C VAL A 16 -6.26 -1.19 -7.62
N GLY A 17 -5.29 -0.28 -7.76
CA GLY A 17 -5.52 1.07 -8.26
C GLY A 17 -6.15 1.11 -9.64
N VAL A 18 -5.65 0.32 -10.60
CA VAL A 18 -6.26 0.19 -11.94
C VAL A 18 -7.66 -0.38 -11.85
N MET A 19 -7.86 -1.44 -11.06
CA MET A 19 -9.16 -2.09 -10.94
C MET A 19 -10.23 -1.15 -10.38
N ARG A 20 -9.87 -0.21 -9.48
CA ARG A 20 -10.84 0.67 -8.80
C ARG A 20 -11.50 1.69 -9.74
N PHE A 21 -10.98 1.87 -10.96
CA PHE A 21 -11.63 2.66 -12.01
C PHE A 21 -12.75 1.92 -12.76
N MET A 22 -12.93 0.62 -12.49
CA MET A 22 -13.91 -0.23 -13.14
C MET A 22 -14.88 -0.78 -12.09
N ALA A 23 -16.18 -0.74 -12.41
CA ALA A 23 -17.17 -1.51 -11.64
C ALA A 23 -17.11 -2.95 -12.12
N LEU A 24 -17.07 -3.90 -11.18
CA LEU A 24 -17.04 -5.34 -11.45
C LEU A 24 -18.32 -5.97 -10.89
N PRO A 25 -19.41 -6.03 -11.67
CA PRO A 25 -20.67 -6.57 -11.20
C PRO A 25 -20.52 -8.03 -10.74
N GLY A 26 -21.04 -8.35 -9.56
CA GLY A 26 -20.99 -9.70 -9.00
C GLY A 26 -19.71 -10.02 -8.21
N LEU A 27 -18.81 -9.05 -8.02
CA LEU A 27 -17.65 -9.17 -7.13
C LEU A 27 -17.86 -8.29 -5.88
N PRO A 28 -18.07 -8.90 -4.69
CA PRO A 28 -18.21 -8.18 -3.43
C PRO A 28 -17.10 -7.17 -3.17
N GLY A 29 -17.46 -5.91 -2.90
CA GLY A 29 -16.54 -4.82 -2.60
C GLY A 29 -15.95 -4.10 -3.83
N TRP A 30 -16.42 -4.44 -5.03
CA TRP A 30 -15.96 -3.88 -6.32
C TRP A 30 -17.13 -3.50 -7.25
N GLU A 31 -18.37 -3.48 -6.74
CA GLU A 31 -19.57 -3.22 -7.53
C GLU A 31 -19.67 -1.77 -8.00
N THR A 32 -18.99 -0.85 -7.32
CA THR A 32 -18.93 0.57 -7.65
C THR A 32 -17.51 0.99 -8.03
N ARG A 33 -17.41 2.01 -8.86
CA ARG A 33 -16.12 2.65 -9.16
C ARG A 33 -15.72 3.51 -7.98
N GLU A 34 -14.44 3.48 -7.65
CA GLU A 34 -13.86 4.27 -6.57
C GLU A 34 -12.61 5.02 -7.06
N PRO A 35 -12.75 6.04 -7.91
CA PRO A 35 -11.62 6.68 -8.58
C PRO A 35 -10.64 7.36 -7.62
N VAL A 36 -11.09 7.95 -6.50
CA VAL A 36 -10.18 8.61 -5.56
C VAL A 36 -9.30 7.57 -4.87
N HIS A 37 -9.94 6.50 -4.42
CA HIS A 37 -9.27 5.33 -3.86
C HIS A 37 -8.30 4.73 -4.89
N GLY A 38 -8.72 4.57 -6.15
CA GLY A 38 -7.88 4.10 -7.24
C GLY A 38 -6.62 4.95 -7.45
N VAL A 39 -6.74 6.28 -7.44
CA VAL A 39 -5.59 7.20 -7.53
C VAL A 39 -4.64 7.03 -6.34
N LEU A 40 -5.16 6.94 -5.11
CA LEU A 40 -4.34 6.72 -3.91
C LEU A 40 -3.52 5.43 -4.03
N HIS A 41 -4.14 4.34 -4.47
CA HIS A 41 -3.46 3.07 -4.71
C HIS A 41 -2.41 3.18 -5.82
N LEU A 42 -2.72 3.83 -6.95
CA LEU A 42 -1.75 4.02 -8.04
C LEU A 42 -0.52 4.83 -7.62
N VAL A 43 -0.74 5.96 -6.94
CA VAL A 43 0.36 6.85 -6.51
C VAL A 43 1.26 6.15 -5.51
N THR A 44 0.67 5.51 -4.49
CA THR A 44 1.45 4.81 -3.46
C THR A 44 2.14 3.57 -4.01
N GLY A 45 1.48 2.82 -4.90
CA GLY A 45 2.07 1.71 -5.63
C GLY A 45 3.30 2.15 -6.44
N ALA A 46 3.17 3.23 -7.22
CA ALA A 46 4.28 3.80 -7.97
C ALA A 46 5.45 4.24 -7.06
N LEU A 47 5.16 4.83 -5.90
CA LEU A 47 6.18 5.23 -4.92
C LEU A 47 6.93 4.02 -4.34
N TRP A 48 6.23 2.93 -4.04
CA TRP A 48 6.87 1.68 -3.59
C TRP A 48 7.73 1.04 -4.68
N LEU A 49 7.24 0.99 -5.92
CA LEU A 49 7.98 0.49 -7.07
C LEU A 49 9.23 1.33 -7.34
N ALA A 50 9.10 2.66 -7.31
CA ALA A 50 10.23 3.58 -7.45
C ALA A 50 11.27 3.35 -6.35
N ALA A 51 10.85 3.23 -5.10
CA ALA A 51 11.76 2.94 -3.98
C ALA A 51 12.47 1.59 -4.11
N ALA A 52 11.82 0.60 -4.74
CA ALA A 52 12.40 -0.72 -5.00
C ALA A 52 13.37 -0.74 -6.19
N ALA A 53 13.19 0.19 -7.15
CA ALA A 53 14.00 0.31 -8.37
C ALA A 53 15.22 1.23 -8.22
N LEU A 54 15.13 2.29 -7.41
CA LEU A 54 16.19 3.30 -7.27
C LEU A 54 17.42 2.79 -6.49
N ARG A 55 18.62 3.12 -6.98
CA ARG A 55 19.98 2.92 -6.41
C ARG A 55 20.09 1.76 -5.39
N HIS A 56 19.84 0.54 -5.84
CA HIS A 56 19.94 -0.71 -5.06
C HIS A 56 18.91 -0.91 -3.93
N GLY A 57 17.79 -0.19 -3.96
CA GLY A 57 16.76 -0.27 -2.91
C GLY A 57 17.22 0.34 -1.59
N CYS A 58 18.23 1.22 -1.60
CA CYS A 58 18.71 1.91 -0.40
C CYS A 58 17.62 2.76 0.27
N HIS A 59 16.63 3.20 -0.50
CA HIS A 59 15.47 3.94 -0.01
C HIS A 59 14.26 3.05 0.26
N ALA A 60 14.33 1.75 -0.07
CA ALA A 60 13.21 0.82 0.11
C ALA A 60 12.81 0.70 1.59
N GLY A 61 13.77 0.69 2.53
CA GLY A 61 13.45 0.66 3.96
C GLY A 61 12.68 1.90 4.43
N LEU A 62 13.20 3.09 4.10
CA LEU A 62 12.58 4.36 4.48
C LEU A 62 11.21 4.56 3.83
N ALA A 63 11.09 4.27 2.54
CA ALA A 63 9.83 4.34 1.82
C ALA A 63 8.82 3.33 2.37
N THR A 64 9.23 2.08 2.63
CA THR A 64 8.35 1.05 3.20
C THR A 64 7.85 1.46 4.58
N ARG A 65 8.70 2.09 5.40
CA ARG A 65 8.26 2.64 6.69
C ARG A 65 7.19 3.72 6.54
N TRP A 66 7.47 4.75 5.74
CA TRP A 66 6.58 5.92 5.66
C TRP A 66 5.29 5.63 4.89
N LEU A 67 5.37 4.89 3.78
CA LEU A 67 4.18 4.43 3.07
C LEU A 67 3.39 3.43 3.93
N GLY A 68 4.07 2.58 4.70
CA GLY A 68 3.41 1.70 5.66
C GLY A 68 2.66 2.48 6.75
N ALA A 69 3.29 3.49 7.33
CA ALA A 69 2.65 4.34 8.33
C ALA A 69 1.46 5.12 7.76
N PHE A 70 1.58 5.60 6.51
CA PHE A 70 0.48 6.22 5.78
C PHE A 70 -0.71 5.27 5.64
N TRP A 71 -0.50 4.05 5.13
CA TRP A 71 -1.58 3.07 4.95
C TRP A 71 -2.16 2.55 6.26
N LEU A 72 -1.34 2.43 7.31
CA LEU A 72 -1.84 2.13 8.65
C LEU A 72 -2.79 3.24 9.13
N ALA A 73 -2.42 4.52 8.95
CA ALA A 73 -3.28 5.63 9.33
C ALA A 73 -4.59 5.66 8.50
N VAL A 74 -4.51 5.38 7.21
CA VAL A 74 -5.71 5.24 6.34
C VAL A 74 -6.60 4.10 6.83
N GLY A 75 -6.04 2.93 7.14
CA GLY A 75 -6.80 1.80 7.67
C GLY A 75 -7.49 2.11 9.00
N VAL A 76 -6.81 2.79 9.93
CA VAL A 76 -7.42 3.23 11.20
C VAL A 76 -8.56 4.22 10.94
N ALA A 77 -8.36 5.19 10.05
CA ALA A 77 -9.38 6.18 9.71
C ALA A 77 -10.59 5.54 9.01
N GLY A 78 -10.36 4.53 8.16
CA GLY A 78 -11.40 3.74 7.50
C GLY A 78 -12.24 2.93 8.50
N GLU A 79 -11.59 2.18 9.40
CA GLU A 79 -12.29 1.44 10.47
C GLU A 79 -13.12 2.35 11.40
N ALA A 80 -12.68 3.60 11.58
CA ALA A 80 -13.40 4.59 12.37
C ALA A 80 -14.53 5.31 11.61
N GLY A 81 -14.74 5.00 10.32
CA GLY A 81 -15.75 5.64 9.45
C GLY A 81 -15.43 7.07 9.05
N TRP A 82 -14.19 7.53 9.22
CA TRP A 82 -13.81 8.93 8.94
C TRP A 82 -13.66 9.23 7.45
N LEU A 83 -13.60 8.19 6.61
CA LEU A 83 -13.39 8.30 5.17
C LEU A 83 -14.68 8.14 4.36
N ASP A 84 -15.79 7.76 5.01
CA ASP A 84 -17.11 7.53 4.38
C ASP A 84 -17.64 8.76 3.64
N GLY A 85 -17.23 9.97 4.05
CA GLY A 85 -17.61 11.22 3.42
C GLY A 85 -16.84 11.55 2.13
N VAL A 86 -15.77 10.81 1.80
CA VAL A 86 -14.97 11.00 0.58
C VAL A 86 -15.33 9.93 -0.44
N GLU A 87 -15.28 8.67 -0.04
CA GLU A 87 -15.62 7.50 -0.84
C GLU A 87 -15.86 6.32 0.10
N ALA A 88 -16.90 5.51 -0.15
CA ALA A 88 -17.23 4.40 0.74
C ALA A 88 -16.12 3.34 0.68
N LEU A 89 -15.29 3.24 1.72
CA LEU A 89 -14.33 2.15 1.84
C LEU A 89 -15.03 0.93 2.41
N ALA A 90 -14.91 -0.22 1.75
CA ALA A 90 -15.44 -1.47 2.27
C ALA A 90 -14.72 -1.87 3.58
N PHE A 91 -15.47 -2.41 4.55
CA PHE A 91 -14.96 -2.81 5.87
C PHE A 91 -13.75 -3.77 5.78
N ASP A 92 -13.73 -4.64 4.77
CA ASP A 92 -12.60 -5.56 4.54
C ASP A 92 -11.35 -4.86 3.99
N ASP A 93 -11.53 -3.74 3.28
CA ASP A 93 -10.43 -3.00 2.64
C ASP A 93 -9.61 -2.19 3.66
N ALA A 94 -10.28 -1.62 4.67
CA ALA A 94 -9.63 -0.93 5.79
C ALA A 94 -8.72 -1.87 6.61
N VAL A 95 -9.20 -3.10 6.91
CA VAL A 95 -8.39 -4.16 7.54
C VAL A 95 -7.17 -4.51 6.68
N VAL A 96 -7.31 -4.59 5.35
CA VAL A 96 -6.18 -4.85 4.45
C VAL A 96 -5.14 -3.73 4.55
N HIS A 97 -5.55 -2.45 4.57
CA HIS A 97 -4.61 -1.34 4.75
C HIS A 97 -3.91 -1.37 6.11
N LEU A 98 -4.60 -1.74 7.19
CA LEU A 98 -4.01 -1.92 8.51
C LEU A 98 -2.91 -3.00 8.49
N VAL A 99 -3.23 -4.19 7.96
CA VAL A 99 -2.30 -5.33 7.90
C VAL A 99 -1.10 -5.01 7.03
N VAL A 100 -1.33 -4.46 5.83
CA VAL A 100 -0.26 -4.10 4.91
C VAL A 100 0.58 -2.95 5.47
N GLY A 101 -0.05 -1.95 6.08
CA GLY A 101 0.60 -0.82 6.73
C GLY A 101 1.51 -1.26 7.87
N LEU A 102 0.99 -2.08 8.78
CA LEU A 102 1.77 -2.65 9.89
C LEU A 102 2.95 -3.49 9.38
N GLY A 103 2.70 -4.40 8.43
CA GLY A 103 3.74 -5.23 7.84
C GLY A 103 4.83 -4.40 7.18
N ALA A 104 4.45 -3.35 6.45
CA ALA A 104 5.38 -2.42 5.84
C ALA A 104 6.21 -1.64 6.87
N VAL A 105 5.60 -1.11 7.93
CA VAL A 105 6.34 -0.45 9.02
C VAL A 105 7.37 -1.40 9.63
N VAL A 106 6.95 -2.61 10.00
CA VAL A 106 7.84 -3.63 10.61
C VAL A 106 8.99 -3.98 9.66
N VAL A 107 8.69 -4.28 8.38
CA VAL A 107 9.70 -4.62 7.38
C VAL A 107 10.65 -3.45 7.10
N GLY A 108 10.15 -2.21 7.09
CA GLY A 108 10.92 -1.00 6.86
C GLY A 108 11.93 -0.70 7.98
N TRP A 109 11.61 -1.10 9.22
CA TRP A 109 12.49 -0.99 10.38
C TRP A 109 13.36 -2.22 10.65
N ALA A 110 13.08 -3.35 10.00
CA ALA A 110 13.86 -4.56 10.19
C ALA A 110 15.34 -4.29 9.80
N PRO A 111 16.30 -4.61 10.68
CA PRO A 111 17.71 -4.38 10.39
C PRO A 111 18.10 -5.14 9.12
N VAL A 112 18.58 -4.40 8.12
CA VAL A 112 19.13 -4.99 6.91
C VAL A 112 20.45 -5.63 7.33
N GLY A 113 20.46 -6.97 7.42
CA GLY A 113 21.65 -7.73 7.79
C GLY A 113 22.85 -7.20 7.03
N LYS A 114 23.89 -6.78 7.78
CA LYS A 114 25.13 -6.25 7.21
C LYS A 114 25.64 -7.28 6.20
N ARG A 115 25.59 -6.95 4.91
CA ARG A 115 26.40 -7.69 3.94
C ARG A 115 27.83 -7.28 4.24
N SER A 116 28.61 -8.23 4.76
CA SER A 116 30.06 -8.06 4.88
C SER A 116 30.59 -7.62 3.52
N PRO A 117 31.39 -6.53 3.43
CA PRO A 117 32.11 -6.23 2.22
C PRO A 117 33.09 -7.37 1.96
N THR A 118 32.87 -8.09 0.86
CA THR A 118 33.86 -8.99 0.25
C THR A 118 34.91 -8.18 -0.47
#